data_AF-A0A970KZE9-F1
#
_entry.id   AF-A0A970KZE9-F1
#
_cell.length_a   1.000
_cell.length_b   1.000
_cell.length_c   1.000
_cell.angle_alpha   90.00
_cell.angle_beta   90.00
_cell.angle_gamma   90.00
#
_symmetry.space_group_name_H-M   'P 1'
#
loop_
_entity.id
_entity.type
_entity.pdbx_description
1 polymer ?
#
loop_
_entity_poly.entity_id
_entity_poly.type
_entity_poly.pdbx_seq_one_letter_code
_entity_poly.pdbx_strand_id
1 'polypeptide(L)'
;MVLEDGTNRLLDGKHRLEAYKKAGHTEALVEWHTVPEGMTPKRYAATLSARHGDRISNADLKALAVEECEADPKAFDVKAFARQMGVSERTVYDWVGHILSREREERRAKVLRLAMLGWTQKEIAELFGVSQPTVSEDIRNCDSAKTNIRDLAAQHIERHEIARRFNLPPVLVEAITLEGLDDAERMKRLGIKIQ
;
A
#
# COMPACT_ATOMS: atom_id res chain seq x y z
N MET A 1 -25.52 -4.80 24.83
CA MET A 1 -24.49 -4.02 24.11
C MET A 1 -23.20 -4.81 24.17
N VAL A 2 -22.22 -4.54 23.31
CA VAL A 2 -20.95 -5.27 23.32
C VAL A 2 -19.83 -4.35 23.80
N LEU A 3 -19.10 -4.77 24.82
CA LEU A 3 -17.96 -4.05 25.38
C LEU A 3 -16.68 -4.88 25.26
N GLU A 4 -15.56 -4.19 25.07
CA GLU A 4 -14.22 -4.77 25.14
C GLU A 4 -13.87 -5.11 26.58
N ASP A 5 -13.46 -6.36 26.80
CA ASP A 5 -13.00 -6.83 28.10
C ASP A 5 -11.76 -6.07 28.59
N GLY A 6 -11.73 -5.71 29.87
CA GLY A 6 -10.64 -4.97 30.50
C GLY A 6 -10.55 -3.46 30.22
N THR A 7 -11.15 -2.94 29.14
CA THR A 7 -11.07 -1.50 28.78
C THR A 7 -12.41 -0.76 28.87
N ASN A 8 -13.53 -1.49 28.94
CA ASN A 8 -14.89 -0.96 28.86
C ASN A 8 -15.19 -0.17 27.57
N ARG A 9 -14.43 -0.39 26.50
CA ARG A 9 -14.66 0.28 25.21
C ARG A 9 -15.90 -0.28 24.53
N LEU A 10 -16.82 0.58 24.09
CA LEU A 10 -18.01 0.17 23.34
C LEU A 10 -17.64 -0.34 21.94
N LEU A 11 -17.93 -1.61 21.68
CA LEU A 11 -17.69 -2.28 20.40
C LEU A 11 -18.94 -2.33 19.52
N ASP A 12 -20.13 -2.51 20.13
CA ASP A 12 -21.41 -2.48 19.42
C ASP A 12 -22.58 -2.05 20.33
N GLY A 13 -23.61 -1.45 19.74
CA GLY A 13 -24.85 -1.08 20.42
C GLY A 13 -24.95 0.38 20.82
N LYS A 14 -24.28 1.29 20.09
CA LYS A 14 -24.36 2.75 20.33
C LYS A 14 -25.81 3.26 20.37
N HIS A 15 -26.65 2.89 19.41
CA HIS A 15 -28.07 3.28 19.40
C HIS A 15 -28.84 2.74 20.61
N ARG A 16 -28.52 1.51 21.05
CA ARG A 16 -29.10 0.92 22.28
C ARG A 16 -28.67 1.69 23.51
N LEU A 17 -27.39 2.07 23.60
CA LEU A 17 -26.86 2.88 24.71
C LEU A 17 -27.55 4.24 24.78
N GLU A 18 -27.71 4.91 23.64
CA GLU A 18 -28.41 6.20 23.55
C GLU A 18 -29.88 6.08 23.95
N ALA A 19 -30.57 5.01 23.54
CA ALA A 19 -31.94 4.72 23.96
C ALA A 19 -32.05 4.49 25.48
N TYR A 20 -31.14 3.69 26.07
CA TYR A 20 -31.09 3.48 27.53
C TYR A 20 -30.89 4.80 28.29
N LYS A 21 -29.96 5.64 27.82
CA LYS A 21 -29.72 6.98 28.40
C LYS A 21 -30.96 7.87 28.31
N LYS A 22 -31.65 7.87 27.17
CA LYS A 22 -32.86 8.68 26.95
C LYS A 22 -34.04 8.20 27.79
N ALA A 23 -34.13 6.89 28.05
CA ALA A 23 -35.14 6.28 28.91
C ALA A 23 -34.82 6.38 30.41
N GLY A 24 -33.68 6.98 30.78
CA GLY A 24 -33.29 7.18 32.19
C GLY A 24 -32.82 5.91 32.90
N HIS A 25 -32.46 4.86 32.15
CA HIS A 25 -31.91 3.64 32.74
C HIS A 25 -30.47 3.87 33.19
N THR A 26 -30.17 3.47 34.43
CA THR A 26 -28.82 3.54 35.02
C THR A 26 -27.99 2.30 34.73
N GLU A 27 -28.63 1.20 34.34
CA GLU A 27 -28.00 -0.10 34.09
C GLU A 27 -28.48 -0.66 32.75
N ALA A 28 -27.59 -1.39 32.07
CA ALA A 28 -27.92 -2.05 30.82
C ALA A 28 -27.09 -3.33 30.67
N LEU A 29 -27.69 -4.34 30.03
CA LEU A 29 -27.04 -5.62 29.80
C LEU A 29 -25.93 -5.50 28.75
N VAL A 30 -24.76 -6.03 29.10
CA VAL A 30 -23.55 -6.00 28.29
C VAL A 30 -22.99 -7.41 28.09
N GLU A 31 -22.52 -7.67 26.88
CA GLU A 31 -21.76 -8.85 26.50
C GLU A 31 -20.29 -8.42 26.39
N TRP A 32 -19.42 -9.14 27.09
CA TRP A 32 -17.98 -8.88 27.12
C TRP A 32 -17.28 -9.67 26.04
N HIS A 33 -16.57 -8.98 25.16
CA HIS A 33 -15.84 -9.58 24.06
C HIS A 33 -14.36 -9.24 24.18
N THR A 34 -13.51 -10.23 23.95
CA THR A 34 -12.07 -10.03 23.79
C THR A 34 -11.76 -9.80 22.31
N VAL A 35 -11.09 -8.70 22.00
CA VAL A 35 -10.62 -8.44 20.63
C VAL A 35 -9.51 -9.44 20.29
N PRO A 36 -9.62 -10.20 19.18
CA PRO A 36 -8.59 -11.16 18.80
C PRO A 36 -7.23 -10.50 18.59
N GLU A 37 -6.17 -11.22 18.92
CA GLU A 37 -4.79 -10.78 18.68
C GLU A 37 -4.55 -10.51 17.19
N GLY A 38 -3.91 -9.39 16.87
CA GLY A 38 -3.68 -8.93 15.49
C GLY A 38 -4.87 -8.20 14.84
N MET A 39 -5.98 -8.00 15.56
CA MET A 39 -7.12 -7.20 15.09
C MET A 39 -7.22 -5.89 15.87
N THR A 40 -7.49 -4.78 15.17
CA THR A 40 -7.78 -3.52 15.85
C THR A 40 -9.20 -3.56 16.46
N PRO A 41 -9.44 -2.93 17.61
CA PRO A 41 -10.79 -2.82 18.19
C PRO A 41 -11.80 -2.18 17.23
N LYS A 42 -11.32 -1.27 16.36
CA LYS A 42 -12.13 -0.63 15.31
C LYS A 42 -12.55 -1.63 14.22
N ARG A 43 -11.63 -2.51 13.77
CA ARG A 43 -11.96 -3.59 12.83
C ARG A 43 -12.95 -4.57 13.44
N TYR A 44 -12.75 -4.94 14.70
CA TYR A 44 -13.66 -5.84 15.40
C TYR A 44 -15.08 -5.24 15.53
N ALA A 45 -15.20 -3.98 15.96
CA ALA A 45 -16.47 -3.26 16.02
C ALA A 45 -17.17 -3.18 14.64
N ALA A 46 -16.41 -2.93 13.56
CA ALA A 46 -16.95 -2.94 12.21
C ALA A 46 -17.48 -4.31 11.79
N THR A 47 -16.82 -5.42 12.17
CA THR A 47 -17.34 -6.77 11.88
C THR A 47 -18.62 -7.11 12.64
N LEU A 48 -18.78 -6.62 13.88
CA LEU A 48 -20.03 -6.77 14.64
C LEU A 48 -21.16 -5.97 13.98
N SER A 49 -20.87 -4.73 13.59
CA SER A 49 -21.82 -3.82 12.93
C SER A 49 -22.22 -4.29 11.53
N ALA A 50 -21.33 -4.99 10.83
CA ALA A 50 -21.64 -5.60 9.53
C ALA A 50 -22.65 -6.76 9.65
N ARG A 51 -22.73 -7.42 10.82
CA ARG A 51 -23.60 -8.58 11.07
C ARG A 51 -24.98 -8.23 11.64
N HIS A 52 -25.13 -7.10 12.36
CA HIS A 52 -26.35 -6.77 13.09
C HIS A 52 -26.76 -5.28 13.00
N GLY A 53 -28.07 -5.04 13.09
CA GLY A 53 -28.66 -3.83 13.70
C GLY A 53 -28.82 -2.59 12.84
N ASP A 54 -27.78 -2.11 12.18
CA ASP A 54 -27.81 -1.03 11.19
C ASP A 54 -26.46 -1.09 10.47
N ARG A 55 -26.48 -1.22 9.14
CA ARG A 55 -25.23 -1.43 8.38
C ARG A 55 -24.33 -0.19 8.51
N ILE A 56 -23.09 -0.42 8.94
CA ILE A 56 -22.00 0.55 8.80
C ILE A 56 -21.98 1.09 7.36
N SER A 57 -21.81 2.41 7.23
CA SER A 57 -21.86 3.03 5.92
C SER A 57 -20.64 2.61 5.08
N ASN A 58 -20.81 2.60 3.75
CA ASN A 58 -19.67 2.38 2.84
C ASN A 58 -18.58 3.45 3.02
N ALA A 59 -18.92 4.65 3.49
CA ALA A 59 -17.95 5.70 3.76
C ALA A 59 -17.07 5.36 4.98
N ASP A 60 -17.67 4.81 6.04
CA ASP A 60 -16.92 4.38 7.23
C ASP A 60 -16.07 3.15 6.94
N LEU A 61 -16.60 2.20 6.15
CA LEU A 61 -15.83 1.03 5.68
C LEU A 61 -14.64 1.45 4.80
N LYS A 62 -14.84 2.44 3.93
CA LYS A 62 -13.76 3.02 3.13
C LYS A 62 -12.70 3.67 4.02
N ALA A 63 -13.11 4.47 5.01
CA ALA A 63 -12.17 5.12 5.92
C ALA A 63 -11.34 4.10 6.70
N LEU A 64 -11.98 3.03 7.18
CA LEU A 64 -11.29 1.91 7.85
C LEU A 64 -10.33 1.18 6.91
N ALA A 65 -10.76 0.87 5.67
CA ALA A 65 -9.91 0.20 4.68
C ALA A 65 -8.66 1.03 4.35
N VAL A 66 -8.83 2.35 4.17
CA VAL A 66 -7.73 3.28 3.91
C VAL A 66 -6.79 3.37 5.10
N GLU A 67 -7.32 3.49 6.32
CA GLU A 67 -6.51 3.54 7.55
C GLU A 67 -5.68 2.27 7.74
N GLU A 68 -6.29 1.09 7.60
CA GLU A 68 -5.57 -0.19 7.73
C GLU A 68 -4.56 -0.40 6.60
N CYS A 69 -4.90 0.01 5.37
CA CYS A 69 -4.01 -0.14 4.23
C CYS A 69 -2.83 0.84 4.27
N GLU A 70 -3.01 2.09 4.72
CA GLU A 70 -1.90 3.02 4.92
C GLU A 70 -0.98 2.60 6.08
N ALA A 71 -1.52 1.97 7.12
CA ALA A 71 -0.73 1.51 8.26
C ALA A 71 0.25 0.37 7.88
N ASP A 72 -0.21 -0.60 7.10
CA ASP A 72 0.64 -1.66 6.55
C ASP A 72 0.10 -2.13 5.17
N PRO A 73 0.54 -1.50 4.07
CA PRO A 73 0.09 -1.88 2.73
C PRO A 73 0.47 -3.31 2.35
N LYS A 74 1.53 -3.87 2.95
CA LYS A 74 2.04 -5.21 2.64
C LYS A 74 1.23 -6.30 3.31
N ALA A 75 0.76 -6.06 4.54
CA ALA A 75 -0.11 -6.98 5.27
C ALA A 75 -1.60 -6.85 4.91
N PHE A 76 -2.00 -5.79 4.19
CA PHE A 76 -3.40 -5.57 3.85
C PHE A 76 -3.95 -6.58 2.82
N ASP A 77 -4.72 -7.55 3.29
CA ASP A 77 -5.43 -8.50 2.44
C ASP A 77 -6.83 -7.98 2.06
N VAL A 78 -6.93 -7.47 0.83
CA VAL A 78 -8.17 -6.98 0.20
C VAL A 78 -9.29 -8.02 0.24
N LYS A 79 -8.97 -9.30 -0.02
CA LYS A 79 -9.96 -10.38 -0.09
C LYS A 79 -10.48 -10.73 1.29
N ALA A 80 -9.60 -10.83 2.28
CA ALA A 80 -9.99 -11.04 3.66
C ALA A 80 -10.85 -9.89 4.19
N PHE A 81 -10.46 -8.64 3.90
CA PHE A 81 -11.23 -7.44 4.27
C PHE A 81 -12.62 -7.45 3.63
N ALA A 82 -12.70 -7.66 2.31
CA ALA A 82 -13.95 -7.72 1.56
C ALA A 82 -14.92 -8.77 2.13
N ARG A 83 -14.42 -9.98 2.40
CA ARG A 83 -15.20 -11.07 3.00
C ARG A 83 -15.70 -10.73 4.40
N GLN A 84 -14.85 -10.12 5.24
CA GLN A 84 -15.21 -9.76 6.61
C GLN A 84 -16.25 -8.65 6.68
N MET A 85 -16.16 -7.66 5.79
CA MET A 85 -17.02 -6.47 5.76
C MET A 85 -18.26 -6.64 4.86
N GLY A 86 -18.37 -7.75 4.13
CA GLY A 86 -19.53 -8.02 3.26
C GLY A 86 -19.61 -7.12 2.02
N VAL A 87 -18.45 -6.68 1.50
CA VAL A 87 -18.35 -5.85 0.29
C VAL A 87 -17.62 -6.63 -0.82
N SER A 88 -17.75 -6.17 -2.08
CA SER A 88 -17.02 -6.81 -3.18
C SER A 88 -15.53 -6.48 -3.14
N GLU A 89 -14.67 -7.40 -3.57
CA GLU A 89 -13.22 -7.15 -3.70
C GLU A 89 -12.95 -5.93 -4.58
N ARG A 90 -13.73 -5.76 -5.66
CA ARG A 90 -13.64 -4.60 -6.55
C ARG A 90 -13.82 -3.28 -5.80
N THR A 91 -14.84 -3.20 -4.94
CA THR A 91 -15.11 -2.01 -4.14
C THR A 91 -13.93 -1.67 -3.23
N VAL A 92 -13.30 -2.67 -2.63
CA VAL A 92 -12.12 -2.45 -1.78
C VAL A 92 -10.94 -1.98 -2.63
N TYR A 93 -10.69 -2.59 -3.80
CA TYR A 93 -9.67 -2.12 -4.75
C TYR A 93 -9.91 -0.67 -5.21
N ASP A 94 -11.16 -0.27 -5.46
CA ASP A 94 -11.49 1.12 -5.82
C ASP A 94 -11.14 2.09 -4.67
N TRP A 95 -11.18 1.64 -3.42
CA TRP A 95 -10.84 2.44 -2.25
C TRP A 95 -9.34 2.54 -2.01
N VAL A 96 -8.61 1.42 -2.04
CA VAL A 96 -7.20 1.36 -1.61
C VAL A 96 -6.20 1.12 -2.74
N GLY A 97 -6.67 0.90 -3.96
CA GLY A 97 -5.82 0.53 -5.10
C GLY A 97 -4.72 1.54 -5.40
N HIS A 98 -4.98 2.82 -5.16
CA HIS A 98 -3.97 3.88 -5.31
C HIS A 98 -2.81 3.75 -4.29
N ILE A 99 -3.09 3.33 -3.05
CA ILE A 99 -2.10 3.09 -2.00
C ILE A 99 -1.24 1.87 -2.37
N LEU A 100 -1.90 0.77 -2.75
CA LEU A 100 -1.23 -0.46 -3.16
C LEU A 100 -0.39 -0.27 -4.43
N SER A 101 -0.88 0.55 -5.36
CA SER A 101 -0.14 0.91 -6.57
C SER A 101 1.10 1.73 -6.23
N ARG A 102 0.98 2.75 -5.38
CA ARG A 102 2.11 3.56 -4.91
C ARG A 102 3.19 2.71 -4.26
N GLU A 103 2.82 1.83 -3.32
CA GLU A 103 3.78 0.93 -2.65
C GLU A 103 4.49 0.00 -3.67
N ARG A 104 3.75 -0.52 -4.65
CA ARG A 104 4.31 -1.37 -5.70
C ARG A 104 5.30 -0.61 -6.57
N GLU A 105 4.99 0.62 -6.96
CA GLU A 105 5.90 1.44 -7.77
C GLU A 105 7.16 1.83 -7.01
N GLU A 106 7.02 2.21 -5.74
CA GLU A 106 8.18 2.49 -4.87
C GLU A 106 9.09 1.27 -4.71
N ARG A 107 8.49 0.09 -4.49
CA ARG A 107 9.23 -1.18 -4.45
C ARG A 107 9.97 -1.43 -5.76
N ARG A 108 9.30 -1.28 -6.90
CA ARG A 108 9.89 -1.46 -8.24
C ARG A 108 11.07 -0.53 -8.47
N ALA A 109 10.95 0.75 -8.13
CA ALA A 109 12.04 1.71 -8.24
C ALA A 109 13.27 1.29 -7.43
N LYS A 110 13.06 0.79 -6.20
CA LYS A 110 14.13 0.30 -5.33
C LYS A 110 14.75 -1.01 -5.86
N VAL A 111 13.92 -1.96 -6.32
CA VAL A 111 14.36 -3.22 -6.95
C VAL A 111 15.22 -2.94 -8.17
N LEU A 112 14.77 -2.03 -9.05
CA LEU A 112 15.50 -1.62 -10.25
C LEU A 112 16.87 -1.05 -9.90
N ARG A 113 16.92 -0.14 -8.92
CA ARG A 113 18.18 0.45 -8.46
C ARG A 113 19.16 -0.62 -7.96
N LEU A 114 18.71 -1.56 -7.13
CA LEU A 114 19.58 -2.61 -6.59
C LEU A 114 20.06 -3.58 -7.68
N ALA A 115 19.18 -3.94 -8.61
CA ALA A 115 19.53 -4.76 -9.76
C ALA A 115 20.62 -4.08 -10.62
N MET A 116 20.52 -2.77 -10.87
CA MET A 116 21.55 -2.00 -11.58
C MET A 116 22.86 -1.89 -10.80
N LEU A 117 22.83 -2.01 -9.47
CA LEU A 117 24.01 -2.08 -8.62
C LEU A 117 24.62 -3.50 -8.55
N GLY A 118 24.07 -4.47 -9.28
CA GLY A 118 24.58 -5.84 -9.37
C GLY A 118 24.08 -6.78 -8.26
N TRP A 119 23.09 -6.39 -7.48
CA TRP A 119 22.50 -7.27 -6.46
C TRP A 119 21.76 -8.44 -7.11
N THR A 120 21.83 -9.61 -6.49
CA THR A 120 21.10 -10.79 -6.96
C THR A 120 19.61 -10.69 -6.61
N GLN A 121 18.76 -11.33 -7.40
CA GLN A 121 17.31 -11.36 -7.14
C GLN A 121 16.97 -11.99 -5.79
N LYS A 122 17.82 -12.91 -5.30
CA LYS A 122 17.66 -13.55 -3.99
C LYS A 122 17.91 -12.55 -2.85
N GLU A 123 19.01 -11.81 -2.89
CA GLU A 123 19.34 -10.79 -1.88
C GLU A 123 18.28 -9.69 -1.85
N ILE A 124 17.80 -9.27 -3.02
CA ILE A 124 16.71 -8.29 -3.12
C ILE A 124 15.41 -8.86 -2.51
N ALA A 125 15.06 -10.12 -2.79
CA ALA A 125 13.87 -10.76 -2.26
C ALA A 125 13.90 -10.83 -0.72
N GLU A 126 15.05 -11.23 -0.16
CA GLU A 126 15.29 -11.25 1.29
C GLU A 126 15.18 -9.86 1.91
N LEU A 127 15.75 -8.83 1.26
CA LEU A 127 15.68 -7.46 1.75
C LEU A 127 14.25 -6.90 1.80
N PHE A 128 13.41 -7.23 0.81
CA PHE A 128 12.04 -6.71 0.73
C PHE A 128 10.99 -7.61 1.39
N GLY A 129 11.36 -8.80 1.83
CA GLY A 129 10.44 -9.79 2.38
C GLY A 129 9.44 -10.32 1.35
N VAL A 130 9.85 -10.41 0.08
CA VAL A 130 9.01 -10.90 -1.02
C VAL A 130 9.62 -12.14 -1.64
N SER A 131 8.85 -12.85 -2.48
CA SER A 131 9.38 -14.00 -3.20
C SER A 131 10.31 -13.57 -4.33
N GLN A 132 11.33 -14.38 -4.64
CA GLN A 132 12.20 -14.13 -5.79
C GLN A 132 11.44 -14.01 -7.13
N PRO A 133 10.35 -14.76 -7.40
CA PRO A 133 9.53 -14.53 -8.58
C PRO A 133 8.93 -13.12 -8.65
N THR A 134 8.54 -12.54 -7.50
CA THR A 134 8.04 -11.17 -7.42
C THR A 134 9.12 -10.17 -7.87
N VAL A 135 10.35 -10.37 -7.42
CA VAL A 135 11.50 -9.54 -7.82
C VAL A 135 11.77 -9.67 -9.32
N SER A 136 11.74 -10.90 -9.85
CA SER A 136 11.91 -11.16 -11.29
C SER A 136 10.85 -10.44 -12.13
N GLU A 137 9.59 -10.48 -11.70
CA GLU A 137 8.49 -9.76 -12.35
C GLU A 137 8.68 -8.23 -12.26
N ASP A 138 9.08 -7.71 -11.11
CA ASP A 138 9.35 -6.29 -10.94
C ASP A 138 10.49 -5.80 -11.85
N ILE A 139 11.59 -6.57 -11.98
CA ILE A 139 12.68 -6.25 -12.91
C ILE A 139 12.19 -6.24 -14.36
N ARG A 140 11.44 -7.26 -14.78
CA ARG A 140 10.89 -7.33 -16.14
C ARG A 140 9.98 -6.15 -16.47
N ASN A 141 9.15 -5.73 -15.51
CA ASN A 141 8.28 -4.56 -15.66
C ASN A 141 9.08 -3.25 -15.72
N CYS A 142 10.25 -3.21 -15.08
CA CYS A 142 11.15 -2.05 -15.18
C CYS A 142 11.88 -1.99 -16.53
N ASP A 143 12.19 -3.12 -17.16
CA ASP A 143 12.90 -3.15 -18.45
C ASP A 143 12.09 -2.47 -19.57
N SER A 144 10.77 -2.66 -19.60
CA SER A 144 9.89 -1.93 -20.53
C SER A 144 9.88 -0.42 -20.24
N ALA A 145 9.90 -0.04 -18.96
CA ALA A 145 10.02 1.36 -18.56
C ALA A 145 11.38 1.98 -18.96
N LYS A 146 12.48 1.22 -18.85
CA LYS A 146 13.81 1.67 -19.27
C LYS A 146 13.85 2.06 -20.75
N THR A 147 13.22 1.27 -21.62
CA THR A 147 13.13 1.58 -23.06
C THR A 147 12.44 2.92 -23.28
N ASN A 148 11.25 3.11 -22.69
CA ASN A 148 10.52 4.37 -22.79
C ASN A 148 11.31 5.57 -22.23
N ILE A 149 12.03 5.37 -21.13
CA ILE A 149 12.91 6.40 -20.54
C ILE A 149 14.00 6.83 -21.52
N ARG A 150 14.65 5.87 -22.19
CA ARG A 150 15.70 6.16 -23.18
C ARG A 150 15.13 6.87 -24.40
N ASP A 151 13.96 6.47 -24.88
CA ASP A 151 13.29 7.12 -26.02
C ASP A 151 12.92 8.58 -25.70
N LEU A 152 12.38 8.85 -24.52
CA LEU A 152 12.05 10.21 -24.09
C LEU A 152 13.31 11.07 -23.90
N ALA A 153 14.39 10.49 -23.37
CA ALA A 153 15.68 11.18 -23.26
C ALA A 153 16.28 11.50 -24.64
N ALA A 154 16.10 10.61 -25.63
CA ALA A 154 16.51 10.86 -27.01
C ALA A 154 15.68 11.96 -27.68
N GLN A 155 14.42 12.14 -27.26
CA GLN A 155 13.56 13.25 -27.66
C GLN A 155 13.85 14.57 -26.91
N HIS A 156 14.99 14.66 -26.21
CA HIS A 156 15.41 15.82 -25.44
C HIS A 156 14.43 16.25 -24.35
N ILE A 157 13.64 15.31 -23.82
CA ILE A 157 12.80 15.59 -22.64
C ILE A 157 13.69 15.65 -21.40
N GLU A 158 13.46 16.69 -20.60
CA GLU A 158 14.24 16.94 -19.39
C GLU A 158 14.18 15.78 -18.39
N ARG A 159 15.33 15.45 -17.77
CA ARG A 159 15.46 14.32 -16.83
C ARG A 159 14.49 14.39 -15.67
N HIS A 160 14.26 15.60 -15.13
CA HIS A 160 13.29 15.81 -14.04
C HIS A 160 11.85 15.56 -14.48
N GLU A 161 11.53 15.83 -15.74
CA GLU A 161 10.21 15.53 -16.30
C GLU A 161 10.02 14.02 -16.47
N ILE A 162 11.02 13.32 -17.00
CA ILE A 162 10.99 11.85 -17.11
C ILE A 162 10.89 11.22 -15.71
N ALA A 163 11.70 11.67 -14.74
CA ALA A 163 11.67 11.21 -13.36
C ALA A 163 10.27 11.33 -12.74
N ARG A 164 9.59 12.46 -12.94
CA ARG A 164 8.20 12.65 -12.47
C ARG A 164 7.22 11.70 -13.16
N ARG A 165 7.35 11.51 -14.48
CA ARG A 165 6.44 10.63 -15.25
C ARG A 165 6.49 9.17 -14.82
N PHE A 166 7.68 8.67 -14.48
CA PHE A 166 7.88 7.28 -14.07
C PHE A 166 7.95 7.09 -12.55
N ASN A 167 7.74 8.16 -11.77
CA ASN A 167 7.88 8.16 -10.32
C ASN A 167 9.24 7.58 -9.86
N LEU A 168 10.33 7.94 -10.57
CA LEU A 168 11.68 7.48 -10.28
C LEU A 168 12.55 8.61 -9.74
N PRO A 169 13.56 8.33 -8.90
CA PRO A 169 14.59 9.30 -8.57
C PRO A 169 15.33 9.79 -9.84
N PRO A 170 15.63 11.09 -9.98
CA PRO A 170 16.34 11.62 -11.16
C PRO A 170 17.68 10.93 -11.43
N VAL A 171 18.40 10.55 -10.36
CA VAL A 171 19.68 9.81 -10.45
C VAL A 171 19.48 8.44 -11.12
N LEU A 172 18.36 7.77 -10.87
CA LEU A 172 18.07 6.47 -11.47
C LEU A 172 17.75 6.63 -12.96
N VAL A 173 17.02 7.68 -13.34
CA VAL A 173 16.78 8.03 -14.75
C VAL A 173 18.11 8.27 -15.47
N GLU A 174 19.02 9.02 -14.86
CA GLU A 174 20.35 9.26 -15.42
C GLU A 174 21.14 7.96 -15.60
N ALA A 175 21.18 7.10 -14.58
CA ALA A 175 21.82 5.79 -14.67
C ALA A 175 21.25 4.95 -15.82
N ILE A 176 19.93 4.93 -16.02
CA ILE A 176 19.27 4.19 -17.11
C ILE A 176 19.70 4.73 -18.48
N THR A 177 19.87 6.05 -18.63
CA THR A 177 20.29 6.66 -19.89
C THR A 177 21.77 6.47 -20.21
N LEU A 178 22.59 6.13 -19.21
CA LEU A 178 24.02 5.84 -19.36
C LEU A 178 24.32 4.35 -19.51
N GLU A 179 23.36 3.48 -19.15
CA GLU A 179 23.45 2.03 -19.28
C GLU A 179 23.65 1.63 -20.74
N GLY A 180 24.69 0.83 -21.01
CA GLY A 180 25.03 0.36 -22.36
C GLY A 180 25.87 1.31 -23.22
N LEU A 181 26.07 2.56 -22.81
CA LEU A 181 27.03 3.47 -23.46
C LEU A 181 28.47 3.07 -23.12
N ASP A 182 29.41 3.38 -24.01
CA ASP A 182 30.83 3.24 -23.69
C ASP A 182 31.31 4.35 -22.74
N ASP A 183 32.51 4.20 -22.19
CA ASP A 183 33.03 5.15 -21.20
C ASP A 183 33.27 6.55 -21.81
N ALA A 184 33.65 6.65 -23.09
CA ALA A 184 33.87 7.93 -23.75
C ALA A 184 32.55 8.70 -23.93
N GLU A 185 31.49 8.01 -24.33
CA GLU A 185 30.14 8.53 -24.46
C GLU A 185 29.56 8.96 -23.12
N ARG A 186 29.75 8.15 -22.07
CA ARG A 186 29.32 8.50 -20.70
C ARG A 186 30.00 9.77 -20.23
N MET A 187 31.33 9.86 -20.34
CA MET A 187 32.11 11.03 -19.92
C MET A 187 31.68 12.28 -20.69
N LYS A 188 31.51 12.18 -22.02
CA LYS A 188 30.99 13.28 -22.85
C LYS A 188 29.62 13.76 -22.38
N ARG A 189 28.71 12.83 -22.07
CA ARG A 189 27.34 13.14 -21.64
C ARG A 189 27.27 13.73 -20.23
N LEU A 190 28.22 13.37 -19.37
CA LEU A 190 28.43 13.95 -18.05
C LEU A 190 29.22 15.27 -18.08
N GLY A 191 29.69 15.72 -19.25
CA GLY A 191 30.51 16.92 -19.38
C GLY A 191 31.93 16.78 -18.81
N ILE A 192 32.39 15.55 -18.58
CA ILE A 192 33.73 15.23 -18.08
C ILE A 192 34.69 15.19 -19.27
N LYS A 193 35.70 16.05 -19.27
CA LYS A 193 36.76 16.05 -20.28
C LYS A 193 37.77 14.96 -19.93
N ILE A 194 37.93 13.98 -20.81
CA ILE A 194 39.03 13.01 -20.73
C ILE A 194 40.30 13.75 -21.18
N GLN A 195 41.32 13.77 -20.30
CA GLN A 195 42.65 14.33 -20.58
C GLN A 195 43.52 13.33 -21.34
#